data_AF-A0A150MPP2-F1
#
_entry.id   AF-A0A150MPP2-F1
#
_cell.length_a   1.000
_cell.length_b   1.000
_cell.length_c   1.000
_cell.angle_alpha   90.00
_cell.angle_beta   90.00
_cell.angle_gamma   90.00
#
_symmetry.space_group_name_H-M   'P 1'
#
loop_
_entity.id
_entity.type
_entity.pdbx_description
1 polymer ?
#
loop_
_entity_poly.entity_id
_entity_poly.type
_entity_poly.pdbx_seq_one_letter_code
_entity_poly.pdbx_strand_id
1 'polypeptide(L)'
;MTTMRPVLSESTKPTARPTVIQVEQNGTSFAIQPTRGLSLLDAALRQGIPLDYKCKKGTCGRCMVTVLAGAHLLAPKTRREREKTDQPAKRLACQAPIQ
;
A
#
# COMPACT_ATOMS: atom_id res chain seq x y z
N MET A 1 -2.81 43.20 25.80
CA MET A 1 -2.56 41.78 26.15
C MET A 1 -3.84 41.04 25.80
N THR A 2 -4.03 40.24 24.77
CA THR A 2 -3.13 39.45 23.92
C THR A 2 -3.91 39.17 22.63
N THR A 3 -3.31 39.40 21.48
CA THR A 3 -3.88 39.05 20.17
C THR A 3 -3.92 37.53 20.03
N MET A 4 -5.11 36.95 19.89
CA MET A 4 -5.27 35.56 19.45
C MET A 4 -4.85 35.48 17.98
N ARG A 5 -3.75 34.76 17.71
CA ARG A 5 -3.36 34.37 16.36
C ARG A 5 -4.02 33.02 16.06
N PRO A 6 -4.77 32.88 14.96
CA PRO A 6 -5.10 31.56 14.45
C PRO A 6 -3.85 31.02 13.74
N VAL A 7 -3.47 29.77 14.03
CA VAL A 7 -2.52 29.02 13.20
C VAL A 7 -3.28 27.96 12.44
N LEU A 8 -3.74 28.36 11.25
CA LEU A 8 -3.96 27.48 10.12
C LEU A 8 -2.61 26.79 9.83
N SER A 9 -2.56 25.47 9.86
CA SER A 9 -1.38 24.71 9.42
C SER A 9 -1.83 23.62 8.46
N GLU A 10 -2.33 24.08 7.31
CA GLU A 10 -2.36 23.27 6.09
C GLU A 10 -0.91 23.02 5.65
N SER A 11 -0.44 21.82 5.93
CA SER A 11 0.88 21.35 5.51
C SER A 11 0.97 21.31 3.99
N THR A 12 1.99 22.02 3.51
CA THR A 12 2.44 22.17 2.14
C THR A 12 2.93 20.86 1.50
N LYS A 13 2.38 20.58 0.29
CA LYS A 13 2.97 19.96 -0.94
C LYS A 13 4.31 19.21 -0.81
N PRO A 14 4.45 18.03 -1.46
CA PRO A 14 4.86 18.03 -2.88
C PRO A 14 3.98 17.15 -3.80
N THR A 15 3.66 17.69 -4.97
CA THR A 15 3.07 16.95 -6.10
C THR A 15 4.17 16.19 -6.84
N ALA A 16 4.81 15.23 -6.17
CA ALA A 16 5.66 14.25 -6.80
C ALA A 16 4.91 12.92 -6.83
N ARG A 17 4.98 12.17 -7.94
CA ARG A 17 4.46 10.79 -7.94
C ARG A 17 5.15 10.04 -6.80
N PRO A 18 4.40 9.42 -5.88
CA PRO A 18 5.00 8.78 -4.73
C PRO A 18 5.95 7.68 -5.21
N THR A 19 7.22 7.81 -4.86
CA THR A 19 8.28 6.83 -5.17
C THR A 19 8.24 5.62 -4.23
N VAL A 20 7.34 5.67 -3.24
CA VAL A 20 7.07 4.63 -2.24
C VAL A 20 5.62 4.17 -2.36
N ILE A 21 5.37 2.91 -2.04
CA ILE A 21 4.00 2.37 -1.96
C ILE A 21 3.56 2.47 -0.51
N GLN A 22 2.49 3.24 -0.24
CA GLN A 22 1.91 3.34 1.10
C GLN A 22 0.68 2.42 1.16
N VAL A 23 0.63 1.57 2.18
CA VAL A 23 -0.49 0.64 2.37
C VAL A 23 -0.98 0.67 3.81
N GLU A 24 -2.26 0.34 3.99
CA GLU A 24 -2.85 0.06 5.29
C GLU A 24 -3.25 -1.42 5.38
N GLN A 25 -2.95 -2.05 6.52
CA GLN A 25 -3.46 -3.36 6.89
C GLN A 25 -3.83 -3.37 8.36
N ASN A 26 -5.06 -3.79 8.68
CA ASN A 26 -5.57 -3.89 10.05
C ASN A 26 -5.41 -2.57 10.84
N GLY A 27 -5.64 -1.43 10.19
CA GLY A 27 -5.50 -0.10 10.82
C GLY A 27 -4.06 0.38 11.01
N THR A 28 -3.05 -0.37 10.54
CA THR A 28 -1.64 0.05 10.57
C THR A 28 -1.14 0.39 9.18
N SER A 29 -0.48 1.55 9.04
CA SER A 29 0.10 2.03 7.78
C SER A 29 1.57 1.64 7.65
N PHE A 30 1.97 1.26 6.44
CA PHE A 30 3.34 0.86 6.10
C PHE A 30 3.80 1.54 4.81
N ALA A 31 5.08 1.92 4.79
CA ALA A 31 5.76 2.45 3.61
C ALA A 31 6.67 1.37 3.03
N ILE A 32 6.44 0.96 1.78
CA ILE A 32 7.19 -0.11 1.10
C ILE A 32 7.97 0.50 -0.06
N GLN A 33 9.29 0.33 -0.04
CA GLN A 33 10.13 0.68 -1.17
C GLN A 33 9.87 -0.29 -2.32
N PRO A 34 9.48 0.18 -3.53
CA PRO A 34 9.20 -0.70 -4.65
C PRO A 34 10.46 -1.44 -5.10
N THR A 35 10.35 -2.75 -5.31
CA THR A 35 11.37 -3.58 -5.95
C THR A 35 10.74 -4.30 -7.12
N ARG A 36 11.10 -3.90 -8.35
CA ARG A 36 10.55 -4.48 -9.59
C ARG A 36 10.68 -6.00 -9.61
N GLY A 37 9.66 -6.66 -10.15
CA GLY A 37 9.62 -8.11 -10.27
C GLY A 37 9.24 -8.86 -8.98
N LEU A 38 9.11 -8.18 -7.84
CA LEU A 38 8.57 -8.76 -6.62
C LEU A 38 7.07 -8.51 -6.49
N SER A 39 6.40 -9.35 -5.70
CA SER A 39 5.09 -9.02 -5.16
C SER A 39 5.23 -7.95 -4.09
N LEU A 40 4.16 -7.17 -3.87
CA LEU A 40 4.09 -6.18 -2.80
C LEU A 40 4.37 -6.80 -1.42
N LEU A 41 3.89 -8.04 -1.19
CA LEU A 41 4.18 -8.78 0.03
C LEU A 41 5.68 -9.12 0.14
N ASP A 42 6.31 -9.67 -0.90
CA ASP A 42 7.71 -10.07 -0.81
C ASP A 42 8.65 -8.85 -0.69
N ALA A 43 8.31 -7.73 -1.33
CA ALA A 43 9.02 -6.46 -1.15
C ALA A 43 8.90 -5.95 0.30
N ALA A 44 7.72 -6.03 0.90
CA ALA A 44 7.50 -5.66 2.30
C ALA A 44 8.29 -6.55 3.27
N LEU A 45 8.19 -7.87 3.11
CA LEU A 45 8.88 -8.83 3.99
C LEU A 45 10.41 -8.71 3.93
N ARG A 46 10.97 -8.43 2.75
CA ARG A 46 12.42 -8.17 2.59
C ARG A 46 12.89 -6.92 3.34
N GLN A 47 11.99 -5.95 3.52
CA GLN A 47 12.24 -4.71 4.29
C GLN A 47 11.94 -4.88 5.79
N GLY A 48 11.58 -6.09 6.24
CA GLY A 48 11.19 -6.34 7.63
C GLY A 48 9.80 -5.80 7.99
N ILE A 49 8.98 -5.44 7.00
CA ILE A 49 7.64 -4.90 7.22
C ILE A 49 6.66 -6.07 7.48
N PRO A 50 6.01 -6.13 8.65
CA PRO A 50 5.25 -7.30 9.08
C PRO A 50 3.81 -7.29 8.57
N LEU A 51 3.61 -7.31 7.24
CA LEU A 51 2.27 -7.52 6.70
C LEU A 51 1.75 -8.90 7.12
N ASP A 52 0.50 -8.98 7.57
CA ASP A 52 -0.15 -10.26 7.89
C ASP A 52 -0.38 -11.05 6.59
N TYR A 53 0.00 -12.33 6.57
CA TYR A 53 -0.17 -13.22 5.43
C TYR A 53 -0.22 -14.68 5.87
N LYS A 54 -0.67 -15.57 4.97
CA LYS A 54 -0.69 -17.02 5.24
C LYS A 54 -0.30 -17.86 4.03
N CYS A 55 -1.10 -17.80 2.96
CA CYS A 55 -0.99 -18.79 1.88
C CYS A 55 -0.01 -18.45 0.74
N LYS A 56 0.33 -17.17 0.54
CA LYS A 56 1.06 -16.62 -0.64
C LYS A 56 0.54 -17.04 -2.04
N LYS A 57 -0.63 -17.69 -2.12
CA LYS A 57 -1.24 -18.24 -3.35
C LYS A 57 -2.50 -17.50 -3.80
N GLY A 58 -2.86 -16.39 -3.13
CA GLY A 58 -4.06 -15.61 -3.43
C GLY A 58 -5.40 -16.21 -2.95
N THR A 59 -5.41 -17.32 -2.21
CA THR A 59 -6.67 -18.03 -1.85
C THR A 59 -7.27 -17.61 -0.51
N CYS A 60 -6.47 -17.18 0.46
CA CYS A 60 -6.96 -16.90 1.83
C CYS A 60 -7.38 -15.45 2.09
N GLY A 61 -6.88 -14.47 1.33
CA GLY A 61 -7.19 -13.04 1.55
C GLY A 61 -6.47 -12.37 2.73
N ARG A 62 -5.69 -13.09 3.55
CA ARG A 62 -5.05 -12.54 4.76
C ARG A 62 -4.12 -11.37 4.51
N CYS A 63 -3.42 -11.37 3.37
CA CYS A 63 -2.52 -10.29 2.94
C CYS A 63 -3.24 -9.15 2.22
N MET A 64 -4.55 -8.97 2.45
CA MET A 64 -5.29 -7.88 1.84
C MET A 64 -4.84 -6.57 2.47
N VAL A 65 -4.52 -5.61 1.61
CA VAL A 65 -4.10 -4.27 2.00
C VAL A 65 -4.89 -3.23 1.21
N THR A 66 -5.08 -2.06 1.81
CA THR A 66 -5.58 -0.88 1.09
C THR A 66 -4.38 -0.06 0.64
N VAL A 67 -4.24 0.18 -0.65
CA VAL A 67 -3.18 1.04 -1.20
C VAL A 67 -3.59 2.50 -1.02
N LEU A 68 -2.87 3.21 -0.17
CA LEU A 68 -3.09 4.63 0.13
C LEU A 68 -2.35 5.54 -0.88
N ALA A 69 -1.17 5.10 -1.35
CA ALA A 69 -0.36 5.82 -2.34
C ALA A 69 0.51 4.83 -3.14
N GLY A 70 0.95 5.25 -4.33
CA GLY A 70 1.88 4.45 -5.15
C GLY A 70 1.21 3.35 -5.99
N ALA A 71 -0.11 3.37 -6.18
CA ALA A 71 -0.82 2.35 -6.98
C ALA A 71 -0.32 2.24 -8.43
N HIS A 72 0.20 3.32 -9.01
CA HIS A 72 0.80 3.35 -10.35
C HIS A 72 2.10 2.53 -10.47
N LEU A 73 2.75 2.22 -9.34
CA LEU A 73 3.93 1.35 -9.27
C LEU A 73 3.57 -0.14 -9.23
N LEU A 74 2.27 -0.47 -9.17
CA LEU A 74 1.77 -1.83 -9.20
C LEU A 74 1.22 -2.16 -10.58
N ALA A 75 1.52 -3.37 -11.05
CA ALA A 75 0.85 -3.92 -12.22
C ALA A 75 -0.67 -4.07 -11.95
N PRO A 76 -1.50 -4.19 -13.00
CA PRO A 76 -2.94 -4.42 -12.85
C PRO A 76 -3.27 -5.59 -11.91
N LYS A 77 -4.46 -5.57 -11.31
CA LYS A 77 -4.93 -6.68 -10.47
C LYS A 77 -4.82 -8.00 -11.22
N THR A 78 -4.30 -9.04 -10.60
CA THR A 78 -4.33 -10.40 -11.16
C THR A 78 -5.73 -11.00 -11.10
N ARG A 79 -5.96 -12.14 -11.76
CA ARG A 79 -7.24 -12.87 -11.68
C ARG A 79 -7.60 -13.22 -10.23
N ARG A 80 -6.63 -13.69 -9.43
CA ARG A 80 -6.82 -14.04 -8.02
C ARG A 80 -7.22 -12.85 -7.16
N GLU A 81 -6.70 -11.67 -7.45
CA GLU A 81 -7.12 -10.45 -6.75
C GLU A 81 -8.56 -10.08 -7.06
N ARG A 82 -8.94 -10.13 -8.34
CA ARG A 82 -10.32 -9.84 -8.78
C ARG A 82 -11.34 -10.82 -8.20
N GLU A 83 -10.96 -12.09 -8.00
CA GLU A 83 -11.78 -13.09 -7.30
C GLU A 83 -12.04 -12.76 -5.82
N LYS A 84 -11.18 -11.93 -5.19
CA LYS A 84 -11.29 -11.59 -3.75
C LYS A 84 -11.84 -10.21 -3.47
N THR A 85 -11.62 -9.25 -4.38
CA THR A 85 -12.08 -7.89 -4.18
C THR A 85 -12.15 -7.11 -5.50
N ASP A 86 -13.29 -6.46 -5.70
CA ASP A 86 -13.55 -5.48 -6.76
C ASP A 86 -12.98 -4.10 -6.39
N GLN A 87 -12.98 -3.73 -5.10
CA GLN A 87 -12.58 -2.41 -4.60
C GLN A 87 -11.22 -1.94 -5.16
N PRO A 88 -11.15 -0.78 -5.85
CA PRO A 88 -10.00 -0.39 -6.64
C PRO A 88 -8.71 -0.24 -5.81
N ALA A 89 -8.82 0.31 -4.60
CA ALA A 89 -7.68 0.51 -3.70
C ALA A 89 -7.22 -0.77 -2.99
N LYS A 90 -8.04 -1.82 -2.93
CA LYS A 90 -7.67 -3.06 -2.23
C LYS A 90 -6.89 -4.00 -3.14
N ARG A 91 -5.78 -4.53 -2.61
CA ARG A 91 -4.91 -5.48 -3.29
C ARG A 91 -4.66 -6.68 -2.39
N LEU A 92 -4.44 -7.86 -2.98
CA LEU A 92 -3.79 -8.95 -2.25
C LEU A 92 -2.30 -8.73 -2.38
N ALA A 93 -1.61 -8.32 -1.32
CA ALA A 93 -0.18 -7.99 -1.41
C ALA A 93 0.66 -9.14 -1.99
N CYS A 94 0.30 -10.40 -1.72
CA CYS A 94 1.00 -11.58 -2.28
C CYS A 94 0.78 -11.82 -3.77
N GLN A 95 -0.16 -11.11 -4.41
CA GLN A 95 -0.48 -11.25 -5.83
C GLN A 95 -0.35 -9.92 -6.59
N ALA A 96 0.08 -8.84 -5.92
CA ALA A 96 0.22 -7.52 -6.53
C ALA A 96 1.68 -7.30 -6.99
N PRO A 97 2.00 -7.45 -8.28
CA PRO A 97 3.36 -7.31 -8.79
C PRO A 97 3.76 -5.83 -8.84
N ILE A 98 5.04 -5.54 -8.58
CA ILE A 98 5.63 -4.20 -8.73
C ILE A 98 6.26 -4.07 -10.13
N GLN A 99 5.97 -2.96 -10.84
CA GLN A 99 6.38 -2.69 -12.23
C GLN A 99 7.35 -1.51 -12.38
#